data_AF-A0A6J0UDV9-F1
#
_entry.id   AF-A0A6J0UDV9-F1
#
_cell.length_a   1.000
_cell.length_b   1.000
_cell.length_c   1.000
_cell.angle_alpha   90.00
_cell.angle_beta   90.00
_cell.angle_gamma   90.00
#
_symmetry.space_group_name_H-M   'P 1'
#
loop_
_entity.id
_entity.type
_entity.pdbx_description
1 polymer ?
#
loop_
_entity_poly.entity_id
_entity_poly.type
_entity_poly.pdbx_seq_one_letter_code
_entity_poly.pdbx_strand_id
1 'polypeptide(L)'
;MQKHAVELKKQEERVKARDKHLEHLKKKCLKESEQNREKQQRIETLERYVADLPMLEDHQKQSQQLKESQQAAAALQETVTALERELGDVRASCREKELQLELQKHKEMELLSTVRSLQDKLQRSKNPSVDGYVQEMEKEKREKDSLQKERDLLRKIVDNQKKKADQLSSQVKELEEQIAQEEGMAQGLRAEALRQESALQQLRVAVKELSAQNQELMEKNLTLQEHLRQMELSQPLSDETAHLTQELHKELASCLEDLQSVYSVVTQRAQGKDPNLSLLLGIHTVHCSVKEKEDLLQPNMLAKKLEEVKHLHKEVEDLRTAISDRYAQDMGDNCITQ
;
A
#
# COMPACT_ATOMS: atom_id res chain seq x y z
N MET A 1 10.05 65.77 49.66
CA MET A 1 9.97 65.78 48.18
C MET A 1 10.69 64.59 47.53
N GLN A 2 11.97 64.32 47.86
CA GLN A 2 12.76 63.27 47.19
C GLN A 2 12.27 61.83 47.44
N LYS A 3 11.81 61.50 48.66
CA LYS A 3 11.27 60.16 49.00
C LYS A 3 9.97 59.83 48.23
N HIS A 4 9.04 60.79 48.13
CA HIS A 4 7.80 60.62 47.37
C HIS A 4 8.05 60.42 45.86
N ALA A 5 9.06 61.08 45.28
CA ALA A 5 9.42 60.88 43.88
C ALA A 5 9.94 59.47 43.58
N VAL A 6 10.70 58.87 44.51
CA VAL A 6 11.20 57.49 44.40
C VAL A 6 10.06 56.48 44.54
N GLU A 7 9.14 56.69 45.49
CA GLU A 7 7.96 55.84 45.64
C GLU A 7 7.03 55.90 44.41
N LEU A 8 6.84 57.09 43.84
CA LEU A 8 6.08 57.29 42.61
C LEU A 8 6.68 56.50 41.44
N LYS A 9 8.01 56.60 41.24
CA LYS A 9 8.73 55.84 40.20
C LYS A 9 8.58 54.32 40.37
N LYS A 10 8.66 53.82 41.61
CA LYS A 10 8.44 52.40 41.92
C LYS A 10 6.99 51.95 41.66
N GLN A 11 6.00 52.83 41.83
CA GLN A 11 4.61 52.53 41.45
C GLN A 11 4.44 52.53 39.93
N GLU A 12 5.03 53.48 39.21
CA GLU A 12 5.01 53.51 37.74
C GLU A 12 5.65 52.26 37.12
N GLU A 13 6.78 51.79 37.65
CA GLU A 13 7.43 50.56 37.20
C GLU A 13 6.56 49.32 37.44
N ARG A 14 5.85 49.26 38.58
CA ARG A 14 4.89 48.20 38.88
C ARG A 14 3.69 48.22 37.95
N VAL A 15 3.15 49.39 37.64
CA VAL A 15 2.07 49.55 36.66
C VAL A 15 2.55 49.09 35.28
N LYS A 16 3.72 49.54 34.82
CA LYS A 16 4.32 49.10 33.55
C LYS A 16 4.53 47.58 33.49
N ALA A 17 4.95 46.94 34.58
CA ALA A 17 5.11 45.49 34.64
C ALA A 17 3.75 44.77 34.54
N ARG A 18 2.72 45.28 35.23
CA ARG A 18 1.35 44.76 35.13
C ARG A 18 0.75 44.93 33.74
N ASP A 19 0.96 46.08 33.11
CA ASP A 19 0.48 46.35 31.75
C ASP A 19 1.12 45.40 30.74
N LYS A 20 2.44 45.15 30.85
CA LYS A 20 3.13 44.14 30.04
C LYS A 20 2.57 42.73 30.25
N HIS A 21 2.27 42.35 31.50
CA HIS A 21 1.68 41.06 31.80
C HIS A 21 0.26 40.94 31.23
N LEU A 22 -0.55 41.99 31.35
CA LEU A 22 -1.90 42.07 30.80
C LEU A 22 -1.87 41.98 29.26
N GLU A 23 -0.94 42.68 28.61
CA GLU A 23 -0.68 42.59 27.16
C GLU A 23 -0.33 41.16 26.73
N HIS A 24 0.54 40.49 27.49
CA HIS A 24 0.91 39.09 27.24
C HIS A 24 -0.30 38.15 27.37
N LEU A 25 -1.11 38.29 28.43
CA LEU A 25 -2.32 37.49 28.62
C LEU A 25 -3.35 37.73 27.52
N LYS A 26 -3.55 38.97 27.07
CA LYS A 26 -4.42 39.28 25.91
C LYS A 26 -3.95 38.56 24.64
N LYS A 27 -2.65 38.63 24.35
CA LYS A 27 -2.07 37.92 23.19
C LYS A 27 -2.22 36.41 23.29
N LYS A 28 -2.06 35.85 24.49
CA LYS A 28 -2.27 34.41 24.73
C LYS A 28 -3.74 34.03 24.49
N CYS A 29 -4.68 34.79 25.04
CA CYS A 29 -6.11 34.59 24.87
C CYS A 29 -6.55 34.68 23.40
N LEU A 30 -6.03 35.65 22.65
CA LEU A 30 -6.31 35.78 21.21
C LEU A 30 -5.81 34.57 20.41
N LYS A 31 -4.57 34.13 20.65
CA LYS A 31 -4.02 32.93 19.99
C LYS A 31 -4.82 31.67 20.31
N GLU A 32 -5.23 31.51 21.56
CA GLU A 32 -6.05 30.38 21.99
C GLU A 32 -7.45 30.41 21.34
N SER A 33 -8.04 31.59 21.20
CA SER A 33 -9.30 31.78 20.48
C SER A 33 -9.18 31.45 19.00
N GLU A 34 -8.09 31.84 18.34
CA GLU A 34 -7.83 31.51 16.93
C GLU A 34 -7.67 29.99 16.74
N GLN A 35 -6.87 29.34 17.59
CA GLN A 35 -6.68 27.89 17.57
C GLN A 35 -7.99 27.13 17.81
N ASN A 36 -8.83 27.60 18.72
CA ASN A 36 -10.14 26.98 18.96
C ASN A 36 -11.07 27.13 17.75
N ARG A 37 -11.04 28.26 17.05
CA ARG A 37 -11.80 28.46 15.82
C ARG A 37 -11.34 27.50 14.71
N GLU A 38 -10.03 27.31 14.54
CA GLU A 38 -9.48 26.36 13.57
C GLU A 38 -9.87 24.91 13.89
N LYS A 39 -9.79 24.51 15.17
CA LYS A 39 -10.27 23.19 15.61
C LYS A 39 -11.75 23.00 15.32
N GLN A 40 -12.58 24.01 15.58
CA GLN A 40 -14.01 23.95 15.30
C GLN A 40 -14.28 23.77 13.79
N GLN A 41 -13.61 24.53 12.94
CA GLN A 41 -13.70 24.38 11.48
C GLN A 41 -13.26 22.98 11.01
N ARG A 42 -12.23 22.42 11.65
CA ARG A 42 -11.78 21.05 11.37
C ARG A 42 -12.83 20.02 11.76
N ILE A 43 -13.46 20.17 12.92
CA ILE A 43 -14.56 19.30 13.38
C ILE A 43 -15.72 19.36 12.38
N GLU A 44 -16.21 20.55 12.02
CA GLU A 44 -17.33 20.70 11.08
C GLU A 44 -17.06 20.10 9.69
N THR A 45 -15.80 20.14 9.27
CA THR A 45 -15.36 19.55 8.00
C THR A 45 -15.36 18.02 8.09
N LEU A 46 -14.88 17.47 9.21
CA LEU A 46 -14.91 16.03 9.45
C LEU A 46 -16.34 15.52 9.61
N GLU A 47 -17.21 16.26 10.29
CA GLU A 47 -18.64 15.91 10.44
C GLU A 47 -19.35 15.86 9.08
N ARG A 48 -19.07 16.81 8.18
CA ARG A 48 -19.57 16.75 6.79
C ARG A 48 -19.07 15.51 6.05
N TYR A 49 -17.78 15.23 6.11
CA TYR A 49 -17.24 14.03 5.47
C TYR A 49 -17.84 12.73 6.02
N VAL A 50 -18.07 12.65 7.34
CA VAL A 50 -18.70 11.47 7.96
C VAL A 50 -20.17 11.34 7.55
N ALA A 51 -20.89 12.46 7.42
CA ALA A 51 -22.27 12.45 6.94
C ALA A 51 -22.40 12.02 5.47
N ASP A 52 -21.40 12.32 4.64
CA ASP A 52 -21.36 11.92 3.23
C ASP A 52 -20.96 10.44 3.03
N LEU A 53 -20.45 9.77 4.08
CA LEU A 53 -20.13 8.35 4.00
C LEU A 53 -21.39 7.48 4.11
N PRO A 54 -21.51 6.41 3.30
CA PRO A 54 -22.62 5.47 3.42
C PRO A 54 -22.71 4.94 4.85
N MET A 55 -23.89 5.06 5.45
CA MET A 55 -24.10 4.59 6.81
C MET A 55 -24.09 3.06 6.84
N LEU A 56 -23.72 2.48 7.98
CA LEU A 56 -23.73 1.02 8.17
C LEU A 56 -25.11 0.40 7.81
N GLU A 57 -26.19 1.13 8.07
CA GLU A 57 -27.55 0.73 7.73
C GLU A 57 -27.78 0.66 6.21
N ASP A 58 -27.20 1.57 5.42
CA ASP A 58 -27.30 1.55 3.96
C ASP A 58 -26.56 0.35 3.38
N HIS A 59 -25.37 0.06 3.91
CA HIS A 59 -24.63 -1.15 3.52
C HIS A 59 -25.41 -2.43 3.87
N GLN A 60 -26.05 -2.49 5.05
CA GLN A 60 -26.91 -3.62 5.43
C GLN A 60 -28.11 -3.78 4.50
N LYS A 61 -28.80 -2.68 4.16
CA LYS A 61 -29.92 -2.69 3.20
C LYS A 61 -29.47 -3.16 1.81
N GLN A 62 -28.35 -2.64 1.30
CA GLN A 62 -27.79 -3.05 0.02
C GLN A 62 -27.37 -4.53 0.02
N SER A 63 -26.75 -5.00 1.10
CA SER A 63 -26.36 -6.41 1.25
C SER A 63 -27.58 -7.33 1.28
N GLN A 64 -28.64 -6.93 1.98
CA GLN A 64 -29.89 -7.69 2.03
C GLN A 64 -30.59 -7.73 0.66
N GLN A 65 -30.69 -6.60 -0.04
CA GLN A 65 -31.25 -6.54 -1.40
C GLN A 65 -30.43 -7.38 -2.38
N LEU A 66 -29.10 -7.36 -2.27
CA LEU A 66 -28.22 -8.19 -3.10
C LEU A 66 -28.49 -9.69 -2.84
N LYS A 67 -28.65 -10.08 -1.57
CA LYS A 67 -28.95 -11.46 -1.20
C LYS A 67 -30.30 -11.93 -1.73
N GLU A 68 -31.33 -11.09 -1.63
CA GLU A 68 -32.67 -11.37 -2.18
C GLU A 68 -32.64 -11.50 -3.70
N SER A 69 -31.93 -10.59 -4.38
CA SER A 69 -31.74 -10.65 -5.83
C SER A 69 -30.98 -11.90 -6.27
N GLN A 70 -29.92 -12.29 -5.54
CA GLN A 70 -29.17 -13.52 -5.80
C GLN A 70 -30.05 -14.78 -5.62
N GLN A 71 -30.88 -14.81 -4.59
CA GLN A 71 -31.82 -15.92 -4.36
C GLN A 71 -32.88 -16.00 -5.46
N ALA A 72 -33.44 -14.85 -5.89
CA ALA A 72 -34.39 -14.80 -6.99
C ALA A 72 -33.76 -15.27 -8.31
N ALA A 73 -32.53 -14.86 -8.59
CA ALA A 73 -31.79 -15.30 -9.77
C ALA A 73 -31.53 -16.82 -9.75
N ALA A 74 -31.16 -17.39 -8.61
CA ALA A 74 -30.97 -18.84 -8.47
C ALA A 74 -32.27 -19.62 -8.72
N ALA A 75 -33.39 -19.17 -8.15
CA ALA A 75 -34.69 -19.79 -8.37
C ALA A 75 -35.14 -19.71 -9.84
N LEU A 76 -34.90 -18.58 -10.50
CA LEU A 76 -35.16 -18.43 -11.94
C LEU A 76 -34.25 -19.33 -12.79
N GLN A 77 -32.99 -19.48 -12.41
CA GLN A 77 -32.07 -20.39 -13.10
C GLN A 77 -32.56 -21.84 -12.99
N GLU A 78 -33.00 -22.27 -11.80
CA GLU A 78 -33.56 -23.60 -11.59
C GLU A 78 -34.81 -23.83 -12.46
N THR A 79 -35.73 -22.86 -12.52
CA THR A 79 -36.96 -22.99 -13.34
C THR A 79 -36.64 -23.06 -14.84
N VAL A 80 -35.68 -22.27 -15.32
CA VAL A 80 -35.20 -22.34 -16.71
C VAL A 80 -34.64 -23.71 -17.01
N THR A 81 -33.75 -24.25 -16.17
CA THR A 81 -33.17 -25.58 -16.40
C THR A 81 -34.20 -26.70 -16.35
N ALA A 82 -35.25 -26.57 -15.53
CA ALA A 82 -36.36 -27.51 -15.50
C ALA A 82 -37.17 -27.47 -16.80
N LEU A 83 -37.52 -26.27 -17.27
CA LEU A 83 -38.26 -26.07 -18.52
C LEU A 83 -37.46 -26.52 -19.75
N GLU A 84 -36.15 -26.27 -19.78
CA GLU A 84 -35.27 -26.76 -20.84
C GLU A 84 -35.25 -28.29 -20.93
N ARG A 85 -35.25 -28.97 -19.76
CA ARG A 85 -35.33 -30.43 -19.68
C ARG A 85 -36.67 -30.93 -20.21
N GLU A 86 -37.78 -30.39 -19.71
CA GLU A 86 -39.13 -30.77 -20.16
C GLU A 86 -39.32 -30.55 -21.67
N LEU A 87 -38.81 -29.43 -22.19
CA LEU A 87 -38.85 -29.13 -23.61
C LEU A 87 -37.98 -30.08 -24.44
N GLY A 88 -36.84 -30.52 -23.91
CA GLY A 88 -36.03 -31.60 -24.46
C GLY A 88 -36.81 -32.91 -24.55
N ASP A 89 -37.47 -33.31 -23.47
CA ASP A 89 -38.26 -34.54 -23.39
C ASP A 89 -39.46 -34.52 -24.34
N VAL A 90 -40.19 -33.40 -24.40
CA VAL A 90 -41.30 -33.22 -25.35
C VAL A 90 -40.81 -33.30 -26.79
N ARG A 91 -39.68 -32.66 -27.13
CA ARG A 91 -39.10 -32.75 -28.48
C ARG A 91 -38.69 -34.17 -28.84
N ALA A 92 -38.09 -34.92 -27.90
CA ALA A 92 -37.73 -36.32 -28.11
C ALA A 92 -38.98 -37.18 -28.36
N SER A 93 -40.04 -37.01 -27.55
CA SER A 93 -41.31 -37.71 -27.74
C SER A 93 -41.99 -37.37 -29.07
N CYS A 94 -41.95 -36.11 -29.50
CA CYS A 94 -42.48 -35.72 -30.81
C CYS A 94 -41.74 -36.40 -31.96
N ARG A 95 -40.40 -36.44 -31.93
CA ARG A 95 -39.59 -37.12 -32.94
C ARG A 95 -39.89 -38.62 -33.00
N GLU A 96 -40.07 -39.26 -31.85
CA GLU A 96 -40.45 -40.67 -31.79
C GLU A 96 -41.82 -40.91 -32.45
N LYS A 97 -42.82 -40.08 -32.14
CA LYS A 97 -44.15 -40.16 -32.77
C LYS A 97 -44.11 -39.90 -34.27
N GLU A 98 -43.28 -38.98 -34.75
CA GLU A 98 -43.06 -38.73 -36.18
C GLU A 98 -42.48 -39.97 -36.88
N LEU A 99 -41.49 -40.64 -36.28
CA LEU A 99 -40.93 -41.89 -36.80
C LEU A 99 -41.98 -43.01 -36.86
N GLN A 100 -42.80 -43.14 -35.81
CA GLN A 100 -43.90 -44.11 -35.79
C GLN A 100 -44.94 -43.83 -36.89
N LEU A 101 -45.26 -42.55 -37.12
CA LEU A 101 -46.20 -42.13 -38.18
C LEU A 101 -45.66 -42.47 -39.57
N GLU A 102 -44.38 -42.18 -39.85
CA GLU A 102 -43.76 -42.51 -41.14
C GLU A 102 -43.72 -44.02 -41.39
N LEU A 103 -43.42 -44.81 -40.34
CA LEU A 103 -43.49 -46.28 -40.44
C LEU A 103 -44.89 -46.76 -40.78
N GLN A 104 -45.94 -46.18 -40.18
CA GLN A 104 -47.33 -46.51 -40.50
C GLN A 104 -47.70 -46.13 -41.93
N LYS A 105 -47.29 -44.94 -42.42
CA LYS A 105 -47.52 -44.52 -43.81
C LYS A 105 -46.88 -45.48 -44.81
N HIS A 106 -45.65 -45.94 -44.53
CA HIS A 106 -44.98 -46.89 -45.42
C HIS A 106 -45.74 -48.22 -45.49
N LYS A 107 -46.17 -48.74 -44.33
CA LYS A 107 -46.97 -49.96 -44.25
C LYS A 107 -48.32 -49.83 -44.96
N GLU A 108 -48.98 -48.67 -44.86
CA GLU A 108 -50.22 -48.39 -45.59
C GLU A 108 -49.99 -48.41 -47.11
N MET A 109 -48.90 -47.79 -47.57
CA MET A 109 -48.54 -47.77 -49.00
C MET A 109 -48.26 -49.18 -49.54
N GLU A 110 -47.55 -50.02 -48.77
CA GLU A 110 -47.33 -51.43 -49.11
C GLU A 110 -48.67 -52.17 -49.24
N LEU A 111 -49.57 -52.04 -48.27
CA LEU A 111 -50.89 -52.67 -48.30
C LEU A 111 -51.70 -52.19 -49.52
N LEU A 112 -51.73 -50.88 -49.80
CA LEU A 112 -52.41 -50.35 -50.99
C LEU A 112 -51.83 -50.92 -52.30
N SER A 113 -50.51 -51.08 -52.37
CA SER A 113 -49.86 -51.69 -53.54
C SER A 113 -50.26 -53.17 -53.72
N THR A 114 -50.35 -53.93 -52.62
CA THR A 114 -50.78 -55.33 -52.67
C THR A 114 -52.24 -55.47 -53.09
N VAL A 115 -53.13 -54.63 -52.57
CA VAL A 115 -54.55 -54.59 -52.95
C VAL A 115 -54.71 -54.27 -54.43
N ARG A 116 -53.99 -53.26 -54.93
CA ARG A 116 -54.02 -52.89 -56.35
C ARG A 116 -53.53 -54.03 -57.25
N SER A 117 -52.44 -54.70 -56.87
CA SER A 117 -51.92 -55.87 -57.60
C SER A 117 -52.94 -57.01 -57.67
N LEU A 118 -53.65 -57.28 -56.58
CA LEU A 118 -54.70 -58.30 -56.54
C LEU A 118 -55.91 -57.91 -57.41
N GLN A 119 -56.31 -56.63 -57.42
CA GLN A 119 -57.37 -56.11 -58.29
C GLN A 119 -57.01 -56.22 -59.77
N ASP A 120 -55.77 -55.89 -60.14
CA ASP A 120 -55.29 -55.99 -61.53
C ASP A 120 -55.26 -57.45 -62.01
N LYS A 121 -54.81 -58.38 -61.15
CA LYS A 121 -54.84 -59.81 -61.46
C LYS A 121 -56.26 -60.33 -61.66
N LEU A 122 -57.22 -59.86 -60.86
CA LEU A 122 -58.64 -60.18 -61.01
C LEU A 122 -59.21 -59.65 -62.33
N GLN A 123 -58.86 -58.43 -62.75
CA GLN A 123 -59.32 -57.86 -64.02
C GLN A 123 -58.70 -58.55 -65.24
N ARG A 124 -57.41 -58.88 -65.21
CA ARG A 124 -56.74 -59.59 -66.32
C ARG A 124 -57.26 -61.01 -66.53
N SER A 125 -57.80 -61.65 -65.50
CA SER A 125 -58.44 -62.96 -65.62
C SER A 125 -59.76 -62.95 -66.42
N LYS A 126 -60.32 -61.77 -66.74
CA LYS A 126 -61.65 -61.65 -67.36
C LYS A 126 -61.68 -61.61 -68.88
N ASN A 127 -60.58 -61.33 -69.60
CA ASN A 127 -60.61 -61.21 -71.07
C ASN A 127 -59.26 -61.54 -71.71
N PRO A 128 -59.19 -62.55 -72.61
CA PRO A 128 -58.11 -62.63 -73.58
C PRO A 128 -58.66 -62.54 -75.01
N SER A 129 -58.23 -61.53 -75.77
CA SER A 129 -58.37 -61.54 -77.24
C SER A 129 -57.15 -60.91 -77.94
N VAL A 130 -56.86 -61.43 -79.12
CA VAL A 130 -55.56 -61.37 -79.82
C VAL A 130 -55.33 -60.05 -80.60
N ASP A 131 -56.32 -59.16 -80.68
CA ASP A 131 -56.14 -57.79 -81.22
C ASP A 131 -55.43 -56.85 -80.22
N GLY A 132 -55.23 -57.31 -78.98
CA GLY A 132 -54.52 -56.58 -77.93
C GLY A 132 -53.07 -56.25 -78.30
N TYR A 133 -52.33 -57.17 -78.92
CA TYR A 133 -50.88 -57.04 -79.06
C TYR A 133 -50.39 -55.80 -79.83
N VAL A 134 -51.13 -55.35 -80.86
CA VAL A 134 -50.74 -54.15 -81.63
C VAL A 134 -51.11 -52.87 -80.89
N GLN A 135 -52.29 -52.83 -80.28
CA GLN A 135 -52.73 -51.71 -79.45
C GLN A 135 -51.90 -51.59 -78.15
N GLU A 136 -51.43 -52.72 -77.64
CA GLU A 136 -50.59 -52.87 -76.45
C GLU A 136 -49.15 -52.45 -76.75
N MET A 137 -48.63 -52.75 -77.94
CA MET A 137 -47.35 -52.20 -78.44
C MET A 137 -47.37 -50.66 -78.58
N GLU A 138 -48.45 -50.09 -79.13
CA GLU A 138 -48.57 -48.62 -79.21
C GLU A 138 -48.74 -47.96 -77.85
N LYS A 139 -49.45 -48.62 -76.93
CA LYS A 139 -49.63 -48.16 -75.56
C LYS A 139 -48.31 -48.24 -74.79
N GLU A 140 -47.58 -49.35 -74.89
CA GLU A 140 -46.24 -49.52 -74.32
C GLU A 140 -45.26 -48.49 -74.87
N LYS A 141 -45.34 -48.14 -76.16
CA LYS A 141 -44.51 -47.08 -76.74
C LYS A 141 -44.80 -45.71 -76.12
N ARG A 142 -46.09 -45.36 -75.96
CA ARG A 142 -46.50 -44.10 -75.29
C ARG A 142 -46.09 -44.08 -73.81
N GLU A 143 -46.23 -45.21 -73.12
CA GLU A 143 -45.79 -45.36 -71.73
C GLU A 143 -44.27 -45.23 -71.60
N LYS A 144 -43.51 -45.85 -72.51
CA LYS A 144 -42.05 -45.72 -72.57
C LYS A 144 -41.61 -44.27 -72.77
N ASP A 145 -42.26 -43.53 -73.67
CA ASP A 145 -41.97 -42.11 -73.89
C ASP A 145 -42.33 -41.26 -72.66
N SER A 146 -43.41 -41.59 -71.94
CA SER A 146 -43.80 -40.94 -70.68
C SER A 146 -42.79 -41.21 -69.56
N LEU A 147 -42.44 -42.48 -69.35
CA LEU A 147 -41.45 -42.91 -68.36
C LEU A 147 -40.08 -42.32 -68.65
N GLN A 148 -39.71 -42.19 -69.93
CA GLN A 148 -38.47 -41.54 -70.35
C GLN A 148 -38.44 -40.06 -69.94
N LYS A 149 -39.53 -39.31 -70.15
CA LYS A 149 -39.65 -37.91 -69.70
C LYS A 149 -39.61 -37.79 -68.18
N GLU A 150 -40.30 -38.68 -67.46
CA GLU A 150 -40.29 -38.72 -66.00
C GLU A 150 -38.89 -39.02 -65.46
N ARG A 151 -38.17 -39.98 -66.06
CA ARG A 151 -36.77 -40.28 -65.73
C ARG A 151 -35.86 -39.08 -65.93
N ASP A 152 -36.05 -38.33 -67.01
CA ASP A 152 -35.25 -37.14 -67.31
C ASP A 152 -35.57 -35.97 -66.35
N LEU A 153 -36.82 -35.85 -65.88
CA LEU A 153 -37.19 -34.92 -64.80
C LEU A 153 -36.59 -35.32 -63.45
N LEU A 154 -36.72 -36.60 -63.07
CA LEU A 154 -36.13 -37.14 -61.85
C LEU A 154 -34.61 -36.96 -61.84
N ARG A 155 -33.95 -37.17 -62.98
CA ARG A 155 -32.51 -36.91 -63.12
C ARG A 155 -32.16 -35.45 -62.79
N LYS A 156 -32.91 -34.48 -63.32
CA LYS A 156 -32.71 -33.05 -63.00
C LYS A 156 -32.92 -32.75 -61.51
N ILE A 157 -33.90 -33.38 -60.87
CA ILE A 157 -34.15 -33.22 -59.43
C ILE A 157 -32.97 -33.77 -58.64
N VAL A 158 -32.48 -34.97 -58.97
CA VAL A 158 -31.30 -35.58 -58.32
C VAL A 158 -30.06 -34.72 -58.51
N ASP A 159 -29.83 -34.20 -59.72
CA ASP A 159 -28.68 -33.31 -60.00
C ASP A 159 -28.76 -32.02 -59.16
N ASN A 160 -29.95 -31.44 -59.01
CA ASN A 160 -30.17 -30.25 -58.18
C ASN A 160 -29.99 -30.56 -56.68
N GLN A 161 -30.50 -31.70 -56.21
CA GLN A 161 -30.33 -32.15 -54.83
C GLN A 161 -28.85 -32.41 -54.52
N LYS A 162 -28.11 -33.03 -55.45
CA LYS A 162 -26.67 -33.27 -55.32
C LYS A 162 -25.91 -31.95 -55.18
N LYS A 163 -26.15 -30.97 -56.06
CA LYS A 163 -25.55 -29.63 -55.94
C LYS A 163 -25.83 -28.97 -54.60
N LYS A 164 -27.07 -29.11 -54.09
CA LYS A 164 -27.47 -28.54 -52.79
C LYS A 164 -26.78 -29.27 -51.63
N ALA A 165 -26.62 -30.59 -51.72
CA ALA A 165 -25.86 -31.37 -50.75
C ALA A 165 -24.38 -30.99 -50.74
N ASP A 166 -23.77 -30.80 -51.92
CA ASP A 166 -22.36 -30.37 -52.05
C ASP A 166 -22.16 -28.97 -51.43
N GLN A 167 -23.09 -28.04 -51.65
CA GLN A 167 -23.09 -26.70 -51.04
C GLN A 167 -23.23 -26.74 -49.51
N LEU A 168 -24.15 -27.57 -48.99
CA LEU A 168 -24.29 -27.73 -47.54
C LEU A 168 -23.02 -28.39 -46.95
N SER A 169 -22.41 -29.33 -47.65
CA SER A 169 -21.17 -29.96 -47.20
C SER A 169 -20.00 -28.98 -47.14
N SER A 170 -19.88 -28.04 -48.08
CA SER A 170 -18.86 -26.98 -48.00
C SER A 170 -19.13 -26.02 -46.84
N GLN A 171 -20.38 -25.63 -46.63
CA GLN A 171 -20.76 -24.76 -45.50
C GLN A 171 -20.49 -25.41 -44.14
N VAL A 172 -20.78 -26.71 -43.99
CA VAL A 172 -20.46 -27.45 -42.76
C VAL A 172 -18.96 -27.44 -42.49
N LYS A 173 -18.13 -27.68 -43.50
CA LYS A 173 -16.66 -27.65 -43.35
C LYS A 173 -16.14 -26.26 -42.97
N GLU A 174 -16.67 -25.20 -43.58
CA GLU A 174 -16.31 -23.83 -43.23
C GLU A 174 -16.66 -23.49 -41.78
N LEU A 175 -17.84 -23.91 -41.32
CA LEU A 175 -18.27 -23.71 -39.94
C LEU A 175 -17.44 -24.55 -38.94
N GLU A 176 -17.11 -25.80 -39.28
CA GLU A 176 -16.22 -26.64 -38.47
C GLU A 176 -14.84 -26.00 -38.30
N GLU A 177 -14.28 -25.43 -39.37
CA GLU A 177 -12.99 -24.72 -39.31
C GLU A 177 -13.08 -23.44 -38.47
N GLN A 178 -14.16 -22.66 -38.60
CA GLN A 178 -14.40 -21.48 -37.76
C GLN A 178 -14.50 -21.85 -36.28
N ILE A 179 -15.26 -22.90 -35.94
CA ILE A 179 -15.39 -23.38 -34.56
C ILE A 179 -14.01 -23.81 -34.02
N ALA A 180 -13.23 -24.58 -34.79
CA ALA A 180 -11.90 -24.99 -34.37
C ALA A 180 -10.95 -23.80 -34.11
N GLN A 181 -11.03 -22.76 -34.94
CA GLN A 181 -10.26 -21.52 -34.75
C GLN A 181 -10.71 -20.77 -33.49
N GLU A 182 -12.03 -20.62 -33.27
CA GLU A 182 -12.58 -19.98 -32.08
C GLU A 182 -12.24 -20.74 -30.79
N GLU A 183 -12.29 -22.07 -30.81
CA GLU A 183 -11.89 -22.91 -29.69
C GLU A 183 -10.41 -22.72 -29.34
N GLY A 184 -9.53 -22.65 -30.35
CA GLY A 184 -8.11 -22.34 -30.18
C GLY A 184 -7.88 -20.96 -29.56
N MET A 185 -8.60 -19.93 -30.04
CA MET A 185 -8.53 -18.59 -29.46
C MET A 185 -9.05 -18.58 -28.00
N ALA A 186 -10.18 -19.23 -27.73
CA ALA A 186 -10.76 -19.31 -26.40
C ALA A 186 -9.83 -20.06 -25.42
N GLN A 187 -9.16 -21.12 -25.85
CA GLN A 187 -8.13 -21.80 -25.05
C GLN A 187 -6.94 -20.88 -24.74
N GLY A 188 -6.46 -20.12 -25.72
CA GLY A 188 -5.40 -19.12 -25.51
C GLY A 188 -5.79 -18.04 -24.49
N LEU A 189 -7.00 -17.49 -24.61
CA LEU A 189 -7.53 -16.50 -23.66
C LEU A 189 -7.69 -17.07 -22.25
N ARG A 190 -8.14 -18.33 -22.10
CA ARG A 190 -8.23 -18.99 -20.79
C ARG A 190 -6.84 -19.18 -20.15
N ALA A 191 -5.84 -19.59 -20.92
CA ALA A 191 -4.47 -19.73 -20.42
C ALA A 191 -3.87 -18.38 -19.99
N GLU A 192 -4.12 -17.33 -20.77
CA GLU A 192 -3.73 -15.96 -20.44
C GLU A 192 -4.37 -15.50 -19.12
N ALA A 193 -5.69 -15.71 -18.97
CA ALA A 193 -6.44 -15.35 -17.76
C ALA A 193 -5.92 -16.08 -16.50
N LEU A 194 -5.67 -17.39 -16.58
CA LEU A 194 -5.10 -18.16 -15.46
C LEU A 194 -3.74 -17.63 -15.01
N ARG A 195 -2.89 -17.26 -15.97
CA ARG A 195 -1.57 -16.72 -15.68
C ARG A 195 -1.65 -15.30 -15.10
N GLN A 196 -2.60 -14.47 -15.54
CA GLN A 196 -2.90 -13.18 -14.90
C GLN A 196 -3.42 -13.34 -13.47
N GLU A 197 -4.30 -14.32 -13.23
CA GLU A 197 -4.81 -14.63 -11.89
C GLU A 197 -3.68 -15.08 -10.95
N SER A 198 -2.78 -15.95 -11.42
CA SER A 198 -1.59 -16.34 -10.67
C SER A 198 -0.69 -15.14 -10.35
N ALA A 199 -0.47 -14.24 -11.30
CA ALA A 199 0.34 -13.04 -11.07
C ALA A 199 -0.31 -12.08 -10.05
N LEU A 200 -1.62 -11.89 -10.14
CA LEU A 200 -2.38 -11.10 -9.17
C LEU A 200 -2.32 -11.72 -7.76
N GLN A 201 -2.40 -13.05 -7.66
CA GLN A 201 -2.28 -13.73 -6.39
C GLN A 201 -0.89 -13.56 -5.78
N GLN A 202 0.17 -13.64 -6.58
CA GLN A 202 1.54 -13.37 -6.13
C GLN A 202 1.71 -11.91 -5.65
N LEU A 203 1.15 -10.94 -6.38
CA LEU A 203 1.17 -9.53 -5.97
C LEU A 203 0.43 -9.32 -4.65
N ARG A 204 -0.73 -9.97 -4.45
CA ARG A 204 -1.48 -9.89 -3.18
C ARG A 204 -0.65 -10.43 -2.01
N VAL A 205 0.10 -11.52 -2.21
CA VAL A 205 0.99 -12.06 -1.17
C VAL A 205 2.13 -11.09 -0.88
N ALA A 206 2.82 -10.58 -1.91
CA ALA A 206 3.90 -9.61 -1.73
C ALA A 206 3.45 -8.33 -1.01
N VAL A 207 2.25 -7.81 -1.33
CA VAL A 207 1.68 -6.64 -0.64
C VAL A 207 1.40 -6.95 0.84
N LYS A 208 0.90 -8.14 1.17
CA LYS A 208 0.69 -8.55 2.57
C LYS A 208 2.02 -8.64 3.33
N GLU A 209 3.05 -9.21 2.72
CA GLU A 209 4.38 -9.31 3.31
C GLU A 209 5.00 -7.93 3.56
N LEU A 210 4.93 -7.02 2.57
CA LEU A 210 5.39 -5.64 2.72
C LEU A 210 4.61 -4.88 3.80
N SER A 211 3.29 -5.10 3.89
CA SER A 211 2.47 -4.50 4.95
C SER A 211 2.89 -5.00 6.34
N ALA A 212 3.18 -6.29 6.48
CA ALA A 212 3.65 -6.86 7.74
C ALA A 212 5.04 -6.31 8.12
N GLN A 213 5.96 -6.20 7.16
CA GLN A 213 7.27 -5.58 7.37
C GLN A 213 7.15 -4.10 7.79
N ASN A 214 6.27 -3.34 7.15
CA ASN A 214 6.02 -1.94 7.53
C ASN A 214 5.45 -1.83 8.95
N GLN A 215 4.55 -2.74 9.33
CA GLN A 215 4.02 -2.77 10.69
C GLN A 215 5.12 -3.08 11.72
N GLU A 216 5.97 -4.08 11.45
CA GLU A 216 7.11 -4.41 12.31
C GLU A 216 8.10 -3.23 12.44
N LEU A 217 8.38 -2.53 11.34
CA LEU A 217 9.22 -1.33 11.37
C LEU A 217 8.59 -0.19 12.17
N MET A 218 7.27 -0.01 12.07
CA MET A 218 6.53 0.97 12.85
C MET A 218 6.58 0.64 14.35
N GLU A 219 6.39 -0.62 14.72
CA GLU A 219 6.51 -1.10 16.10
C GLU A 219 7.92 -0.86 16.64
N LYS A 220 8.97 -1.23 15.89
CA LYS A 220 10.37 -0.94 16.25
C LYS A 220 10.62 0.56 16.42
N ASN A 221 10.10 1.39 15.52
CA ASN A 221 10.26 2.84 15.61
C ASN A 221 9.59 3.39 16.89
N LEU A 222 8.39 2.92 17.20
CA LEU A 222 7.66 3.32 18.41
C LEU A 222 8.40 2.89 19.67
N THR A 223 8.91 1.65 19.69
CA THR A 223 9.75 1.14 20.78
C THR A 223 10.99 2.01 20.96
N LEU A 224 11.71 2.35 19.88
CA LEU A 224 12.88 3.22 19.96
C LEU A 224 12.53 4.63 20.46
N GLN A 225 11.43 5.22 19.99
CA GLN A 225 10.97 6.52 20.48
C GLN A 225 10.63 6.47 21.98
N GLU A 226 10.03 5.37 22.45
CA GLU A 226 9.75 5.18 23.87
C GLU A 226 11.04 5.04 24.68
N HIS A 227 12.03 4.28 24.20
CA HIS A 227 13.34 4.19 24.85
C HIS A 227 14.05 5.54 24.91
N LEU A 228 13.98 6.34 23.83
CA LEU A 228 14.53 7.70 23.82
C LEU A 228 13.83 8.58 24.85
N ARG A 229 12.49 8.57 24.90
CA ARG A 229 11.74 9.30 25.94
C ARG A 229 12.07 8.85 27.35
N GLN A 230 12.20 7.54 27.57
CA GLN A 230 12.57 6.99 28.87
C GLN A 230 13.99 7.40 29.23
N MET A 231 14.93 7.40 28.29
CA MET A 231 16.30 7.87 28.51
C MET A 231 16.30 9.37 28.85
N GLU A 232 15.55 10.19 28.12
CA GLU A 232 15.34 11.61 28.41
C GLU A 232 14.75 11.85 29.82
N LEU A 233 13.77 11.04 30.24
CA LEU A 233 13.21 11.10 31.61
C LEU A 233 14.15 10.55 32.68
N SER A 234 15.04 9.61 32.33
CA SER A 234 16.01 8.96 33.21
C SER A 234 17.31 9.76 33.34
N GLN A 235 17.39 10.97 32.77
CA GLN A 235 18.63 11.75 32.67
C GLN A 235 18.73 12.93 33.67
N PRO A 236 18.74 12.72 35.00
CA PRO A 236 19.47 13.63 35.91
C PRO A 236 20.99 13.57 35.67
N LEU A 237 21.48 12.50 35.03
CA LEU A 237 22.91 12.27 34.77
C LEU A 237 23.53 13.22 33.74
N SER A 238 22.72 13.89 32.92
CA SER A 238 23.22 14.91 31.98
C SER A 238 23.67 16.16 32.71
N ASP A 239 22.94 16.59 33.74
CA ASP A 239 23.30 17.78 34.53
C ASP A 239 24.55 17.53 35.36
N GLU A 240 24.69 16.34 35.96
CA GLU A 240 25.87 16.00 36.78
C GLU A 240 27.13 15.84 35.90
N THR A 241 27.01 15.17 34.75
CA THR A 241 28.14 15.04 33.80
C THR A 241 28.50 16.39 33.17
N ALA A 242 27.51 17.23 32.84
CA ALA A 242 27.75 18.59 32.34
C ALA A 242 28.39 19.48 33.41
N HIS A 243 27.95 19.38 34.67
CA HIS A 243 28.52 20.12 35.80
C HIS A 243 29.98 19.70 36.06
N LEU A 244 30.27 18.40 36.16
CA LEU A 244 31.64 17.90 36.31
C LEU A 244 32.52 18.32 35.13
N THR A 245 31.97 18.36 33.92
CA THR A 245 32.70 18.80 32.73
C THR A 245 33.04 20.28 32.85
N GLN A 246 32.08 21.11 33.24
CA GLN A 246 32.31 22.54 33.41
C GLN A 246 33.33 22.84 34.51
N GLU A 247 33.28 22.13 35.64
CA GLU A 247 34.26 22.27 36.74
C GLU A 247 35.66 21.85 36.30
N LEU A 248 35.81 20.76 35.54
CA LEU A 248 37.10 20.36 34.98
C LEU A 248 37.68 21.42 34.05
N HIS A 249 36.85 22.02 33.19
CA HIS A 249 37.31 23.08 32.30
C HIS A 249 37.76 24.34 33.06
N LYS A 250 37.04 24.73 34.12
CA LYS A 250 37.46 25.85 34.98
C LYS A 250 38.80 25.55 35.64
N GLU A 251 38.96 24.37 36.21
CA GLU A 251 40.18 23.98 36.91
C GLU A 251 41.38 23.90 35.96
N LEU A 252 41.20 23.33 34.76
CA LEU A 252 42.23 23.29 33.72
C LEU A 252 42.64 24.70 33.26
N ALA A 253 41.67 25.62 33.12
CA ALA A 253 41.94 27.00 32.75
C ALA A 253 42.75 27.71 33.85
N SER A 254 42.35 27.60 35.11
CA SER A 254 43.07 28.19 36.24
C SER A 254 44.49 27.61 36.39
N CYS A 255 44.64 26.28 36.28
CA CYS A 255 45.96 25.64 36.33
C CYS A 255 46.87 26.09 35.18
N LEU A 256 46.33 26.32 33.98
CA LEU A 256 47.09 26.82 32.84
C LEU A 256 47.54 28.27 33.05
N GLU A 257 46.66 29.14 33.56
CA GLU A 257 46.98 30.53 33.87
C GLU A 257 48.08 30.62 34.94
N ASP A 258 47.97 29.81 36.00
CA ASP A 258 48.96 29.74 37.06
C ASP A 258 50.31 29.24 36.55
N LEU A 259 50.32 28.22 35.70
CA LEU A 259 51.54 27.72 35.07
C LEU A 259 52.17 28.76 34.14
N GLN A 260 51.37 29.51 33.37
CA GLN A 260 51.85 30.61 32.53
C GLN A 260 52.41 31.76 33.36
N SER A 261 51.80 32.06 34.50
CA SER A 261 52.29 33.05 35.46
C SER A 261 53.66 32.64 36.02
N VAL A 262 53.78 31.41 36.52
CA VAL A 262 55.04 30.86 37.03
C VAL A 262 56.11 30.84 35.94
N TYR A 263 55.78 30.40 34.73
CA TYR A 263 56.70 30.43 33.59
C TYR A 263 57.19 31.85 33.28
N SER A 264 56.29 32.84 33.30
CA SER A 264 56.64 34.25 33.08
C SER A 264 57.59 34.79 34.15
N VAL A 265 57.31 34.49 35.43
CA VAL A 265 58.16 34.86 36.58
C VAL A 265 59.56 34.25 36.45
N VAL A 266 59.64 32.94 36.19
CA VAL A 266 60.92 32.23 36.03
C VAL A 266 61.70 32.79 34.83
N THR A 267 61.02 33.09 33.73
CA THR A 267 61.64 33.67 32.52
C THR A 267 62.16 35.08 32.77
N GLN A 268 61.38 35.94 33.45
CA GLN A 268 61.82 37.29 33.82
C GLN A 268 63.07 37.24 34.70
N ARG A 269 63.07 36.35 35.69
CA ARG A 269 64.21 36.12 36.58
C ARG A 269 65.44 35.59 35.86
N ALA A 270 65.28 34.60 34.97
CA ALA A 270 66.39 34.02 34.19
C ALA A 270 67.04 35.06 33.25
N GLN A 271 66.27 36.07 32.82
CA GLN A 271 66.77 37.20 32.03
C GLN A 271 67.37 38.32 32.89
N GLY A 272 67.44 38.15 34.22
CA GLY A 272 67.95 39.16 35.16
C GLY A 272 67.01 40.35 35.39
N LYS A 273 65.72 40.22 35.04
CA LYS A 273 64.69 41.24 35.26
C LYS A 273 63.93 40.97 36.56
N ASP A 274 63.41 42.04 37.16
CA ASP A 274 62.57 41.94 38.34
C ASP A 274 61.20 41.32 37.97
N PRO A 275 60.76 40.25 38.65
CA PRO A 275 59.50 39.60 38.33
C PRO A 275 58.31 40.50 38.68
N ASN A 276 57.27 40.47 37.85
CA ASN A 276 56.04 41.22 38.16
C ASN A 276 55.36 40.66 39.42
N LEU A 277 55.28 41.50 40.46
CA LEU A 277 54.75 41.14 41.77
C LEU A 277 53.27 40.69 41.73
N SER A 278 52.45 41.19 40.81
CA SER A 278 51.05 40.76 40.71
C SER A 278 50.93 39.33 40.17
N LEU A 279 51.83 38.92 39.28
CA LEU A 279 51.91 37.54 38.77
C LEU A 279 52.53 36.60 39.81
N LEU A 280 53.56 37.06 40.51
CA LEU A 280 54.19 36.31 41.59
C LEU A 280 53.20 35.96 42.72
N LEU A 281 52.33 36.91 43.08
CA LEU A 281 51.31 36.74 44.11
C LEU A 281 50.02 36.08 43.60
N GLY A 282 49.99 35.62 42.34
CA GLY A 282 48.84 34.89 41.80
C GLY A 282 47.56 35.72 41.61
N ILE A 283 47.67 37.05 41.45
CA ILE A 283 46.51 37.93 41.33
C ILE A 283 46.15 38.06 39.84
N HIS A 284 45.24 37.20 39.36
CA HIS A 284 44.66 37.27 38.02
C HIS A 284 43.13 37.42 38.04
N THR A 285 42.57 37.98 36.96
CA THR A 285 41.12 38.13 36.76
C THR A 285 40.61 37.06 35.82
N VAL A 286 39.70 36.22 36.32
CA VAL A 286 39.11 35.07 35.64
C VAL A 286 38.33 35.49 34.38
N HIS A 287 38.76 35.03 33.21
CA HIS A 287 37.97 35.07 31.98
C HIS A 287 37.83 33.66 31.37
N CYS A 288 36.75 32.96 31.73
CA CYS A 288 36.35 31.74 31.01
C CYS A 288 35.69 32.11 29.67
N SER A 289 36.28 31.68 28.55
CA SER A 289 35.57 31.56 27.28
C SER A 289 35.38 30.07 26.97
N VAL A 290 34.11 29.65 26.93
CA VAL A 290 33.69 28.28 26.68
C VAL A 290 33.55 28.07 25.18
N LYS A 291 34.31 27.15 24.60
CA LYS A 291 33.95 26.51 23.33
C LYS A 291 33.93 25.00 23.52
N GLU A 292 32.75 24.47 23.26
CA GLU A 292 32.34 23.08 23.36
C GLU A 292 33.24 22.16 22.52
N LYS A 293 33.66 21.05 23.11
CA LYS A 293 33.90 19.82 22.36
C LYS A 293 33.38 18.60 23.12
N GLU A 294 32.60 17.87 22.37
CA GLU A 294 31.88 16.63 22.62
C GLU A 294 32.90 15.49 22.69
N ASP A 295 33.32 15.08 23.90
CA ASP A 295 34.02 13.80 24.14
C ASP A 295 34.27 13.54 25.64
N LEU A 296 33.23 13.47 26.48
CA LEU A 296 33.36 13.07 27.89
C LEU A 296 32.16 12.22 28.35
N LEU A 297 32.00 11.03 27.75
CA LEU A 297 30.82 10.19 27.96
C LEU A 297 30.85 9.26 29.20
N GLN A 298 31.75 9.47 30.17
CA GLN A 298 31.71 8.70 31.44
C GLN A 298 32.01 9.55 32.70
N PRO A 299 31.02 9.76 33.60
CA PRO A 299 31.15 10.64 34.78
C PRO A 299 32.19 10.18 35.80
N ASN A 300 32.40 8.87 35.95
CA ASN A 300 33.39 8.33 36.90
C ASN A 300 34.84 8.61 36.48
N MET A 301 35.13 8.59 35.17
CA MET A 301 36.46 8.95 34.66
C MET A 301 36.69 10.45 34.76
N LEU A 302 35.64 11.23 34.55
CA LEU A 302 35.66 12.68 34.63
C LEU A 302 35.94 13.20 36.05
N ALA A 303 35.30 12.61 37.07
CA ALA A 303 35.56 12.93 38.47
C ALA A 303 37.03 12.66 38.86
N LYS A 304 37.59 11.54 38.40
CA LYS A 304 39.01 11.20 38.65
C LYS A 304 39.95 12.20 37.96
N LYS A 305 39.64 12.59 36.72
CA LYS A 305 40.44 13.58 35.99
C LYS A 305 40.38 14.96 36.62
N LEU A 306 39.23 15.36 37.18
CA LEU A 306 39.11 16.61 37.94
C LEU A 306 40.02 16.60 39.17
N GLU A 307 40.06 15.50 39.91
CA GLU A 307 40.93 15.39 41.09
C GLU A 307 42.42 15.43 40.73
N GLU A 308 42.82 14.77 39.65
CA GLU A 308 44.19 14.83 39.11
C GLU A 308 44.59 16.27 38.75
N VAL A 309 43.69 17.04 38.13
CA VAL A 309 43.95 18.44 37.76
C VAL A 309 43.99 19.36 38.99
N LYS A 310 43.10 19.18 39.96
CA LYS A 310 43.15 19.93 41.24
C LYS A 310 44.45 19.68 41.99
N HIS A 311 44.93 18.44 41.96
CA HIS A 311 46.22 18.10 42.56
C HIS A 311 47.38 18.82 41.85
N LEU A 312 47.38 18.80 40.51
CA LEU A 312 48.39 19.51 39.71
C LEU A 312 48.36 21.02 39.96
N HIS A 313 47.17 21.62 40.04
CA HIS A 313 47.02 23.05 40.36
C HIS A 313 47.65 23.39 41.72
N LYS A 314 47.46 22.52 42.73
CA LYS A 314 48.11 22.67 44.03
C LYS A 314 49.64 22.57 43.94
N GLU A 315 50.18 21.63 43.15
CA GLU A 315 51.64 21.53 42.95
C GLU A 315 52.22 22.79 42.28
N VAL A 316 51.48 23.39 41.35
CA VAL A 316 51.85 24.68 40.72
C VAL A 316 51.80 25.82 41.74
N GLU A 317 50.83 25.83 42.65
CA GLU A 317 50.73 26.80 43.74
C GLU A 317 51.91 26.70 44.73
N ASP A 318 52.23 25.47 45.13
CA ASP A 318 53.34 25.18 46.03
C ASP A 318 54.67 25.60 45.39
N LEU A 319 54.82 25.37 44.07
CA LEU A 319 55.96 25.85 43.30
C LEU A 319 56.02 27.39 43.25
N ARG A 320 54.88 28.06 43.01
CA ARG A 320 54.78 29.53 43.03
C ARG A 320 55.18 30.10 44.39
N THR A 321 54.73 29.48 45.47
CA THR A 321 55.07 29.85 46.84
C THR A 321 56.57 29.68 47.09
N ALA A 322 57.15 28.54 46.71
CA ALA A 322 58.59 28.29 46.86
C ALA A 322 59.45 29.28 46.05
N ILE A 323 59.02 29.64 44.83
CA ILE A 323 59.68 30.67 44.02
C ILE A 323 59.58 32.04 44.68
N SER A 324 58.41 32.38 45.23
CA SER A 324 58.17 33.65 45.94
C SER A 324 59.01 33.77 47.20
N ASP A 325 59.06 32.72 48.02
CA ASP A 325 59.87 32.67 49.24
C ASP A 325 61.36 32.78 48.91
N ARG A 326 61.81 32.08 47.87
CA ARG A 326 63.20 32.17 47.42
C ARG A 326 63.54 33.57 46.90
N TYR A 327 62.62 34.19 46.16
CA TYR A 327 62.79 35.58 45.71
C TYR A 327 62.84 36.55 46.89
N ALA A 328 61.95 36.41 47.89
CA ALA A 328 61.98 37.22 49.11
C ALA A 328 63.29 37.04 49.89
N GLN A 329 63.80 35.81 49.98
CA GLN A 329 65.09 35.52 50.60
C GLN A 329 66.25 36.15 49.83
N ASP A 330 66.31 35.99 48.50
CA ASP A 330 67.39 36.55 47.69
C ASP A 330 67.34 38.10 47.65
N MET A 331 66.15 38.73 47.74
CA MET A 331 66.02 40.18 47.92
C MET A 331 66.46 40.63 49.31
N GLY A 332 66.15 39.84 50.36
CA GLY A 332 66.61 40.09 51.72
C GLY A 332 68.13 39.95 51.88
N ASP A 333 68.74 38.95 51.25
CA ASP A 333 70.18 38.67 51.29
C ASP A 333 70.99 39.71 50.48
N ASN A 334 70.39 40.33 49.45
CA ASN A 334 70.99 41.44 48.68
C ASN A 334 70.80 42.82 49.34
N CYS A 335 69.97 42.93 50.39
CA CYS A 335 69.86 44.12 51.22
C CYS A 335 71.00 44.18 52.25
N ILE A 336 72.22 44.48 51.80
CA ILE A 336 73.27 44.94 52.71
C ILE A 336 72.82 46.34 53.20
N THR A 337 72.38 46.44 54.46
CA THR A 337 72.22 47.74 55.12
C THR A 337 73.56 48.49 55.03
N GLN A 338 73.58 49.57 54.23
CA GLN A 338 74.63 50.58 54.25
C GLN A 338 74.24 51.72 55.17
#